data_AF-A0A7Y9L1F0-F1
#
_entry.id   AF-A0A7Y9L1F0-F1
#
_cell.length_a   1.000
_cell.length_b   1.000
_cell.length_c   1.000
_cell.angle_alpha   90.00
_cell.angle_beta   90.00
_cell.angle_gamma   90.00
#
_symmetry.space_group_name_H-M   'P 1'
#
loop_
_entity.id
_entity.type
_entity.pdbx_description
1 polymer ?
#
loop_
_entity_poly.entity_id
_entity_poly.type
_entity_poly.pdbx_seq_one_letter_code
_entity_poly.pdbx_strand_id
1 'polypeptide(L)'
;MKTTLRLIPLMLLLAGCQSTQQRIADCKVGDWTAIGHKDGVTGEPASYAERKDFCDDHADKPAATDAAARYAAGWAQGNWDAWQALGQQDGVQGQQPRYEQRVGSDEVRKHKTPLNRPAYDAGWANGNTTYWRNTGLRDGTDGLPSTQKEPRRANAAAAQLRFDDAAYTDGWRAGNRTFWSDAGYSDAKSGIPDSEFRNRAAAARSAGVDVQEDAYRTAWSAEIVNYWRNLGTQDATSGKEFGQRGREAKAKGLKIHEQEYRQAWESRLLAYWRDTGAADGYGHPFLLEERIRNASRDGVFAIPGTEDAYTQAWQRENARYCVPDNAFERGRANSGMAVEVCAPAVQNQLKHAYVSGQDYEVAAAKYQQAVAEANELANRARDARYRLGKLEREIRAAQEAKDRPVNDDTAKQDRRREQERRELNDYLQRLERQLDDARRWIERHDLQMQRLRREIY
;
A
#
# COMPACT_ATOMS: atom_id res chain seq x y z
N MET A 1 -12.03 -20.35 -40.07
CA MET A 1 -13.37 -19.75 -39.86
C MET A 1 -13.84 -20.02 -38.45
N LYS A 2 -13.67 -19.08 -37.51
CA LYS A 2 -14.46 -18.98 -36.26
C LYS A 2 -14.54 -17.50 -35.87
N THR A 3 -15.76 -17.08 -35.59
CA THR A 3 -16.30 -15.73 -35.45
C THR A 3 -15.85 -15.03 -34.17
N THR A 4 -15.20 -13.87 -34.30
CA THR A 4 -15.03 -12.87 -33.24
C THR A 4 -16.26 -11.97 -33.21
N LEU A 5 -17.15 -12.20 -32.23
CA LEU A 5 -18.33 -11.37 -31.99
C LEU A 5 -17.88 -10.06 -31.29
N ARG A 6 -18.05 -8.93 -31.99
CA ARG A 6 -17.83 -7.58 -31.47
C ARG A 6 -18.87 -7.25 -30.40
N LEU A 7 -18.42 -6.91 -29.20
CA LEU A 7 -19.24 -6.43 -28.09
C LEU A 7 -18.75 -5.04 -27.65
N ILE A 8 -18.89 -4.04 -28.53
CA ILE A 8 -18.79 -2.61 -28.18
C ILE A 8 -19.76 -1.82 -29.08
N PRO A 9 -21.02 -1.61 -28.65
CA PRO A 9 -21.64 -0.30 -28.89
C PRO A 9 -22.64 0.09 -27.77
N LEU A 10 -22.24 0.06 -26.49
CA LEU A 10 -23.12 0.53 -25.39
C LEU A 10 -22.51 1.61 -24.48
N MET A 11 -21.23 1.94 -24.61
CA MET A 11 -20.61 3.01 -23.80
C MET A 11 -20.76 4.43 -24.39
N LEU A 12 -21.17 4.58 -25.66
CA LEU A 12 -21.30 5.90 -26.30
C LEU A 12 -22.65 6.59 -26.03
N LEU A 13 -23.63 5.90 -25.45
CA LEU A 13 -24.97 6.46 -25.17
C LEU A 13 -25.09 7.14 -23.79
N LEU A 14 -24.13 6.93 -22.87
CA LEU A 14 -24.16 7.51 -21.52
C LEU A 14 -23.54 8.92 -21.43
N ALA A 15 -22.76 9.35 -22.43
CA ALA A 15 -22.15 10.68 -22.44
C ALA A 15 -23.15 11.82 -22.73
N GLY A 16 -24.26 11.52 -23.41
CA GLY A 16 -25.29 12.51 -23.76
C GLY A 16 -26.20 12.93 -22.60
N CYS A 17 -26.33 12.11 -21.54
CA CYS A 17 -27.18 12.44 -20.39
C CYS A 17 -26.50 13.38 -19.39
N GLN A 18 -25.17 13.37 -19.34
CA GLN A 18 -24.40 14.14 -18.37
C GLN A 18 -24.39 15.64 -18.69
N SER A 19 -24.40 16.00 -19.98
CA SER A 19 -24.41 17.41 -20.44
C SER A 19 -25.75 18.11 -20.15
N THR A 20 -26.88 17.44 -20.34
CA THR A 20 -28.22 18.02 -20.06
C THR A 20 -28.43 18.25 -18.57
N GLN A 21 -28.06 17.30 -17.71
CA GLN A 21 -28.18 17.46 -16.26
C GLN A 21 -27.35 18.64 -15.73
N GLN A 22 -26.14 18.81 -16.26
CA GLN A 22 -25.29 19.94 -15.91
C GLN A 22 -25.88 21.28 -16.35
N ARG A 23 -26.45 21.35 -17.57
CA ARG A 23 -27.15 22.56 -18.05
C ARG A 23 -28.35 22.91 -17.18
N ILE A 24 -29.14 21.93 -16.73
CA ILE A 24 -30.26 22.15 -15.79
C ILE A 24 -29.76 22.68 -14.45
N ALA A 25 -28.67 22.11 -13.93
CA ALA A 25 -28.08 22.57 -12.67
C ALA A 25 -27.62 24.03 -12.77
N ASP A 26 -26.98 24.42 -13.87
CA ASP A 26 -26.55 25.79 -14.12
C ASP A 26 -27.74 26.78 -14.14
N CYS A 27 -28.84 26.40 -14.79
CA CYS A 27 -30.08 27.20 -14.81
C CYS A 27 -30.67 27.40 -13.40
N LYS A 28 -30.64 26.37 -12.54
CA LYS A 28 -31.12 26.46 -11.16
C LYS A 28 -30.29 27.40 -10.29
N VAL A 29 -28.98 27.49 -10.57
CA VAL A 29 -28.09 28.47 -9.93
C VAL A 29 -28.45 29.88 -10.39
N GLY A 30 -28.68 30.07 -11.69
CA GLY A 30 -29.12 31.34 -12.27
C GLY A 30 -28.01 32.39 -12.43
N ASP A 31 -26.74 31.98 -12.38
CA ASP A 31 -25.60 32.85 -12.67
C ASP A 31 -25.33 32.92 -14.17
N TRP A 32 -25.94 33.92 -14.81
CA TRP A 32 -25.83 34.12 -16.25
C TRP A 32 -24.41 34.38 -16.75
N THR A 33 -23.53 34.97 -15.93
CA THR A 33 -22.12 35.14 -16.28
C THR A 33 -21.41 33.78 -16.36
N ALA A 34 -21.60 32.93 -15.36
CA ALA A 34 -21.01 31.59 -15.33
C ALA A 34 -21.60 30.68 -16.43
N ILE A 35 -22.91 30.76 -16.68
CA ILE A 35 -23.57 30.04 -17.78
C ILE A 35 -22.96 30.45 -19.12
N GLY A 36 -22.86 31.77 -19.38
CA GLY A 36 -22.24 32.30 -20.58
C GLY A 36 -20.80 31.82 -20.74
N HIS A 37 -20.00 31.92 -19.68
CA HIS A 37 -18.60 31.46 -19.69
C HIS A 37 -18.46 29.99 -20.05
N LYS A 38 -19.26 29.10 -19.45
CA LYS A 38 -19.24 27.67 -19.79
C LYS A 38 -19.61 27.41 -21.25
N ASP A 39 -20.64 28.09 -21.76
CA ASP A 39 -21.04 27.97 -23.16
C ASP A 39 -19.92 28.48 -24.09
N GLY A 40 -19.26 29.57 -23.73
CA GLY A 40 -18.11 30.09 -24.47
C GLY A 40 -16.92 29.14 -24.48
N VAL A 41 -16.59 28.52 -23.33
CA VAL A 41 -15.47 27.55 -23.20
C VAL A 41 -15.73 26.28 -24.01
N THR A 42 -16.99 25.83 -24.05
CA THR A 42 -17.40 24.66 -24.84
C THR A 42 -17.52 24.96 -26.33
N GLY A 43 -17.35 26.22 -26.73
CA GLY A 43 -17.39 26.65 -28.11
C GLY A 43 -18.80 26.74 -28.68
N GLU A 44 -19.83 26.81 -27.84
CA GLU A 44 -21.21 26.99 -28.28
C GLU A 44 -21.43 28.42 -28.84
N PRO A 45 -22.40 28.62 -29.76
CA PRO A 45 -22.76 29.95 -30.23
C PRO A 45 -23.27 30.82 -29.09
N ALA A 46 -23.11 32.15 -29.22
CA ALA A 46 -23.59 33.13 -28.25
C ALA A 46 -25.13 33.30 -28.28
N SER A 47 -25.88 32.22 -28.01
CA SER A 47 -27.34 32.18 -28.12
C SER A 47 -28.02 32.34 -26.76
N TYR A 48 -28.08 33.58 -26.26
CA TYR A 48 -28.78 33.88 -25.01
C TYR A 48 -30.25 33.47 -25.07
N ALA A 49 -30.94 33.68 -26.21
CA ALA A 49 -32.36 33.36 -26.35
C ALA A 49 -32.61 31.86 -26.15
N GLU A 50 -31.89 31.00 -26.87
CA GLU A 50 -32.01 29.54 -26.72
C GLU A 50 -31.65 29.07 -25.30
N ARG A 51 -30.63 29.68 -24.69
CA ARG A 51 -30.22 29.35 -23.33
C ARG A 51 -31.26 29.78 -22.30
N LYS A 52 -31.87 30.95 -22.50
CA LYS A 52 -32.96 31.47 -21.69
C LYS A 52 -34.18 30.58 -21.77
N ASP A 53 -34.63 30.24 -22.98
CA ASP A 53 -35.78 29.37 -23.18
C ASP A 53 -35.55 28.01 -22.51
N PHE A 54 -34.37 27.41 -22.67
CA PHE A 54 -34.00 26.18 -21.98
C PHE A 54 -34.06 26.31 -20.45
N CYS A 55 -33.58 27.43 -19.89
CA CYS A 55 -33.61 27.63 -18.45
C CYS A 55 -35.02 27.92 -17.91
N ASP A 56 -35.86 28.64 -18.66
CA ASP A 56 -37.26 28.88 -18.29
C ASP A 56 -38.06 27.56 -18.23
N ASP A 57 -37.71 26.58 -19.06
CA ASP A 57 -38.33 25.25 -19.06
C ASP A 57 -37.88 24.35 -17.87
N HIS A 58 -36.77 24.68 -17.20
CA HIS A 58 -36.09 23.76 -16.26
C HIS A 58 -35.72 24.37 -14.89
N ALA A 59 -35.99 25.67 -14.67
CA ALA A 59 -35.71 26.37 -13.43
C ALA A 59 -36.86 27.31 -13.03
N ASP A 60 -37.13 27.41 -11.73
CA ASP A 60 -38.25 28.21 -11.20
C ASP A 60 -37.92 29.72 -11.07
N LYS A 61 -36.71 30.14 -11.48
CA LYS A 61 -36.23 31.51 -11.33
C LYS A 61 -36.20 32.22 -12.69
N PRO A 62 -36.98 33.29 -12.90
CA PRO A 62 -36.92 34.06 -14.14
C PRO A 62 -35.55 34.75 -14.28
N ALA A 63 -35.09 34.90 -15.52
CA ALA A 63 -33.86 35.63 -15.82
C ALA A 63 -33.95 37.10 -15.35
N ALA A 64 -32.88 37.61 -14.74
CA ALA A 64 -32.78 39.02 -14.37
C ALA A 64 -32.82 39.93 -15.61
N THR A 65 -33.20 41.20 -15.45
CA THR A 65 -33.29 42.16 -16.56
C THR A 65 -31.96 42.40 -17.27
N ASP A 66 -30.83 42.20 -16.59
CA ASP A 66 -29.47 42.31 -17.14
C ASP A 66 -28.84 40.96 -17.51
N ALA A 67 -29.58 39.85 -17.42
CA ALA A 67 -29.09 38.50 -17.67
C ALA A 67 -28.47 38.34 -19.07
N ALA A 68 -29.06 38.98 -20.09
CA ALA A 68 -28.53 38.95 -21.46
C ALA A 68 -27.12 39.55 -21.54
N ALA A 69 -26.88 40.68 -20.86
CA ALA A 69 -25.58 41.34 -20.84
C ALA A 69 -24.55 40.53 -20.04
N ARG A 70 -24.95 39.97 -18.90
CA ARG A 70 -24.10 39.08 -18.08
C ARG A 70 -23.70 37.82 -18.84
N TYR A 71 -24.66 37.19 -19.51
CA TYR A 71 -24.42 36.04 -20.37
C TYR A 71 -23.44 36.37 -21.50
N ALA A 72 -23.67 37.46 -22.24
CA ALA A 72 -22.80 37.85 -23.34
C ALA A 72 -21.36 38.14 -22.87
N ALA A 73 -21.20 38.83 -21.74
CA ALA A 73 -19.88 39.10 -21.16
C ALA A 73 -19.17 37.83 -20.70
N GLY A 74 -19.88 36.94 -19.99
CA GLY A 74 -19.34 35.64 -19.59
C GLY A 74 -18.95 34.80 -20.79
N TRP A 75 -19.81 34.73 -21.81
CA TRP A 75 -19.57 33.99 -23.04
C TRP A 75 -18.35 34.52 -23.80
N ALA A 76 -18.20 35.83 -23.93
CA ALA A 76 -17.04 36.43 -24.58
C ALA A 76 -15.72 36.03 -23.87
N GLN A 77 -15.71 36.03 -22.53
CA GLN A 77 -14.56 35.55 -21.75
C GLN A 77 -14.33 34.05 -21.95
N GLY A 78 -15.38 33.23 -21.92
CA GLY A 78 -15.25 31.78 -22.11
C GLY A 78 -14.71 31.42 -23.50
N ASN A 79 -15.19 32.10 -24.54
CA ASN A 79 -14.69 31.95 -25.90
C ASN A 79 -13.22 32.38 -26.01
N TRP A 80 -12.85 33.48 -25.35
CA TRP A 80 -11.45 33.89 -25.24
C TRP A 80 -10.59 32.79 -24.59
N ASP A 81 -11.02 32.26 -23.44
CA ASP A 81 -10.28 31.22 -22.71
C ASP A 81 -10.11 29.94 -23.53
N ALA A 82 -11.15 29.50 -24.25
CA ALA A 82 -11.09 28.31 -25.12
C ALA A 82 -10.06 28.47 -26.23
N TRP A 83 -10.12 29.58 -26.98
CA TRP A 83 -9.18 29.84 -28.06
C TRP A 83 -7.77 30.06 -27.55
N GLN A 84 -7.61 30.75 -26.41
CA GLN A 84 -6.32 30.90 -25.73
C GLN A 84 -5.73 29.55 -25.31
N ALA A 85 -6.52 28.64 -24.76
CA ALA A 85 -6.06 27.31 -24.37
C ALA A 85 -5.59 26.50 -25.58
N LEU A 86 -6.34 26.54 -26.70
CA LEU A 86 -5.92 25.91 -27.96
C LEU A 86 -4.59 26.48 -28.48
N GLY A 87 -4.48 27.81 -28.48
CA GLY A 87 -3.24 28.49 -28.84
C GLY A 87 -2.08 28.04 -27.97
N GLN A 88 -2.26 28.05 -26.65
CA GLN A 88 -1.24 27.65 -25.69
C GLN A 88 -0.79 26.20 -25.90
N GLN A 89 -1.73 25.28 -26.12
CA GLN A 89 -1.42 23.88 -26.39
C GLN A 89 -0.57 23.71 -27.66
N ASP A 90 -0.84 24.49 -28.70
CA ASP A 90 -0.03 24.47 -29.93
C ASP A 90 1.34 25.12 -29.70
N GLY A 91 1.39 26.24 -28.97
CA GLY A 91 2.63 26.95 -28.67
C GLY A 91 3.62 26.13 -27.85
N VAL A 92 3.16 25.37 -26.85
CA VAL A 92 4.05 24.53 -26.01
C VAL A 92 4.70 23.39 -26.78
N GLN A 93 4.15 23.00 -27.93
CA GLN A 93 4.74 21.97 -28.80
C GLN A 93 5.90 22.50 -29.65
N GLY A 94 6.16 23.81 -29.64
CA GLY A 94 7.22 24.41 -30.47
C GLY A 94 6.91 24.29 -31.96
N GLN A 95 5.64 24.54 -32.33
CA GLN A 95 5.18 24.48 -33.71
C GLN A 95 4.64 25.85 -34.15
N GLN A 96 4.59 26.08 -35.46
CA GLN A 96 3.96 27.27 -36.02
C GLN A 96 2.49 27.39 -35.57
N PRO A 97 1.93 28.61 -35.51
CA PRO A 97 0.52 28.81 -35.23
C PRO A 97 -0.37 28.01 -36.21
N ARG A 98 -1.28 27.20 -35.69
CA ARG A 98 -2.18 26.29 -36.45
C ARG A 98 -3.62 26.76 -36.47
N TYR A 99 -3.87 28.04 -36.26
CA TYR A 99 -5.22 28.59 -36.18
C TYR A 99 -6.12 28.14 -37.35
N GLU A 100 -5.67 28.22 -38.59
CA GLU A 100 -6.47 27.81 -39.76
C GLU A 100 -6.87 26.32 -39.72
N GLN A 101 -5.97 25.47 -39.20
CA GLN A 101 -6.27 24.04 -39.00
C GLN A 101 -7.28 23.85 -37.86
N ARG A 102 -7.18 24.65 -36.78
CA ARG A 102 -8.13 24.63 -35.66
C ARG A 102 -9.52 25.09 -36.08
N VAL A 103 -9.61 26.16 -36.87
CA VAL A 103 -10.87 26.65 -37.47
C VAL A 103 -11.53 25.58 -38.35
N GLY A 104 -10.73 24.81 -39.10
CA GLY A 104 -11.22 23.73 -39.95
C GLY A 104 -11.61 22.43 -39.22
N SER A 105 -11.38 22.33 -37.91
CA SER A 105 -11.64 21.12 -37.13
C SER A 105 -13.13 20.75 -37.08
N ASP A 106 -13.43 19.45 -36.99
CA ASP A 106 -14.81 18.97 -36.88
C ASP A 106 -15.51 19.51 -35.63
N GLU A 107 -14.77 19.74 -34.55
CA GLU A 107 -15.28 20.28 -33.29
C GLU A 107 -15.80 21.72 -33.46
N VAL A 108 -14.96 22.62 -33.99
CA VAL A 108 -15.34 24.01 -34.28
C VAL A 108 -16.50 24.09 -35.28
N ARG A 109 -16.49 23.23 -36.32
CA ARG A 109 -17.59 23.17 -37.31
C ARG A 109 -18.89 22.67 -36.72
N LYS A 110 -18.86 21.61 -35.91
CA LYS A 110 -20.05 21.00 -35.30
C LYS A 110 -20.72 21.95 -34.30
N HIS A 111 -19.93 22.64 -33.48
CA HIS A 111 -20.45 23.59 -32.48
C HIS A 111 -20.69 24.99 -33.06
N LYS A 112 -20.37 25.23 -34.34
CA LYS A 112 -20.42 26.56 -34.97
C LYS A 112 -19.71 27.62 -34.13
N THR A 113 -18.57 27.24 -33.55
CA THR A 113 -17.85 28.05 -32.58
C THR A 113 -17.41 29.37 -33.18
N PRO A 114 -17.79 30.51 -32.59
CA PRO A 114 -17.29 31.80 -33.04
C PRO A 114 -15.77 31.91 -32.91
N LEU A 115 -15.16 32.45 -33.94
CA LEU A 115 -13.71 32.48 -34.12
C LEU A 115 -13.07 33.62 -33.33
N ASN A 116 -11.95 33.34 -32.66
CA ASN A 116 -11.23 34.35 -31.87
C ASN A 116 -9.72 34.26 -32.07
N ARG A 117 -9.26 34.84 -33.19
CA ARG A 117 -7.83 34.87 -33.57
C ARG A 117 -6.94 35.54 -32.51
N PRO A 118 -7.30 36.72 -31.96
CA PRO A 118 -6.46 37.37 -30.95
C PRO A 118 -6.25 36.51 -29.68
N ALA A 119 -7.30 35.83 -29.22
CA ALA A 119 -7.21 34.91 -28.09
C ALA A 119 -6.25 33.74 -28.38
N TYR A 120 -6.41 33.12 -29.55
CA TYR A 120 -5.53 32.04 -30.00
C TYR A 120 -4.07 32.49 -30.09
N ASP A 121 -3.79 33.61 -30.74
CA ASP A 121 -2.42 34.12 -30.90
C ASP A 121 -1.78 34.48 -29.54
N ALA A 122 -2.56 35.04 -28.61
CA ALA A 122 -2.10 35.31 -27.24
C ALA A 122 -1.77 34.01 -26.49
N GLY A 123 -2.63 33.00 -26.60
CA GLY A 123 -2.38 31.66 -26.07
C GLY A 123 -1.11 31.05 -26.64
N TRP A 124 -0.98 31.08 -27.97
CA TRP A 124 0.18 30.53 -28.68
C TRP A 124 1.48 31.21 -28.28
N ALA A 125 1.47 32.54 -28.14
CA ALA A 125 2.64 33.27 -27.66
C ALA A 125 3.08 32.79 -26.26
N ASN A 126 2.13 32.65 -25.31
CA ASN A 126 2.40 32.12 -23.97
C ASN A 126 2.93 30.66 -24.00
N GLY A 127 2.36 29.82 -24.85
CA GLY A 127 2.82 28.46 -25.05
C GLY A 127 4.25 28.40 -25.60
N ASN A 128 4.54 29.23 -26.61
CA ASN A 128 5.86 29.32 -27.22
C ASN A 128 6.94 29.84 -26.24
N THR A 129 6.62 30.82 -25.41
CA THR A 129 7.47 31.24 -24.28
C THR A 129 7.79 30.06 -23.37
N THR A 130 6.79 29.25 -23.00
CA THR A 130 7.00 28.04 -22.19
C THR A 130 7.88 26.99 -22.90
N TYR A 131 7.67 26.76 -24.20
CA TYR A 131 8.50 25.86 -25.00
C TYR A 131 9.98 26.27 -24.98
N TRP A 132 10.26 27.55 -25.22
CA TRP A 132 11.64 28.06 -25.23
C TRP A 132 12.27 28.05 -23.86
N ARG A 133 11.53 28.40 -22.80
CA ARG A 133 11.98 28.26 -21.41
C ARG A 133 12.37 26.82 -21.08
N ASN A 134 11.53 25.85 -21.44
CA ASN A 134 11.80 24.44 -21.19
C ASN A 134 12.95 23.89 -22.03
N THR A 135 13.17 24.44 -23.23
CA THR A 135 14.31 24.09 -24.09
C THR A 135 15.61 24.64 -23.50
N GLY A 136 15.61 25.91 -23.10
CA GLY A 136 16.74 26.51 -22.39
C GLY A 136 17.05 25.77 -21.09
N LEU A 137 16.03 25.44 -20.29
CA LEU A 137 16.18 24.66 -19.06
C LEU A 137 16.93 23.35 -19.30
N ARG A 138 16.51 22.56 -20.30
CA ARG A 138 17.18 21.31 -20.67
C ARG A 138 18.62 21.54 -21.10
N ASP A 139 18.87 22.49 -22.00
CA ASP A 139 20.22 22.80 -22.47
C ASP A 139 21.14 23.25 -21.32
N GLY A 140 20.60 23.99 -20.35
CA GLY A 140 21.33 24.38 -19.14
C GLY A 140 21.61 23.20 -18.21
N THR A 141 20.62 22.33 -17.98
CA THR A 141 20.78 21.12 -17.14
C THR A 141 21.76 20.12 -17.75
N ASP A 142 21.81 20.03 -19.08
CA ASP A 142 22.77 19.19 -19.81
C ASP A 142 24.19 19.77 -19.80
N GLY A 143 24.39 20.96 -19.20
CA GLY A 143 25.68 21.62 -19.13
C GLY A 143 26.17 22.12 -20.49
N LEU A 144 25.27 22.52 -21.38
CA LEU A 144 25.65 23.08 -22.68
C LEU A 144 25.99 24.57 -22.57
N PRO A 145 26.91 25.08 -23.43
CA PRO A 145 27.32 26.48 -23.37
C PRO A 145 26.18 27.45 -23.68
N SER A 146 26.26 28.66 -23.13
CA SER A 146 25.25 29.72 -23.37
C SER A 146 25.15 30.11 -24.85
N THR A 147 26.21 29.86 -25.63
CA THR A 147 26.25 30.03 -27.09
C THR A 147 25.28 29.12 -27.85
N GLN A 148 24.76 28.05 -27.23
CA GLN A 148 23.70 27.22 -27.84
C GLN A 148 22.43 28.00 -28.18
N LYS A 149 22.25 29.17 -27.60
CA LYS A 149 21.18 30.08 -27.98
C LYS A 149 21.13 30.36 -29.49
N GLU A 150 22.28 30.53 -30.12
CA GLU A 150 22.36 30.90 -31.53
C GLU A 150 21.95 29.79 -32.50
N PRO A 151 22.42 28.53 -32.39
CA PRO A 151 21.88 27.44 -33.18
C PRO A 151 20.39 27.20 -32.89
N ARG A 152 19.92 27.39 -31.65
CA ARG A 152 18.47 27.30 -31.33
C ARG A 152 17.66 28.37 -32.05
N ARG A 153 18.15 29.61 -32.07
CA ARG A 153 17.55 30.72 -32.82
C ARG A 153 17.55 30.46 -34.33
N ALA A 154 18.65 29.96 -34.88
CA ALA A 154 18.77 29.63 -36.30
C ALA A 154 17.80 28.50 -36.70
N ASN A 155 17.70 27.45 -35.88
CA ASN A 155 16.75 26.35 -36.10
C ASN A 155 15.29 26.83 -36.00
N ALA A 156 14.98 27.73 -35.06
CA ALA A 156 13.67 28.36 -34.97
C ALA A 156 13.33 29.13 -36.24
N ALA A 157 14.28 29.94 -36.74
CA ALA A 157 14.09 30.70 -37.98
C ALA A 157 13.89 29.78 -39.20
N ALA A 158 14.65 28.69 -39.31
CA ALA A 158 14.48 27.69 -40.38
C ALA A 158 13.11 26.98 -40.33
N ALA A 159 12.59 26.75 -39.12
CA ALA A 159 11.25 26.22 -38.90
C ALA A 159 10.14 27.30 -38.96
N GLN A 160 10.50 28.56 -39.21
CA GLN A 160 9.64 29.76 -39.12
C GLN A 160 8.86 29.84 -37.79
N LEU A 161 9.48 29.37 -36.71
CA LEU A 161 8.99 29.46 -35.35
C LEU A 161 9.54 30.73 -34.69
N ARG A 162 8.69 31.49 -34.00
CA ARG A 162 9.13 32.66 -33.24
C ARG A 162 10.04 32.23 -32.09
N PHE A 163 11.30 32.66 -32.10
CA PHE A 163 12.22 32.45 -30.99
C PHE A 163 11.93 33.44 -29.85
N ASP A 164 11.80 32.93 -28.63
CA ASP A 164 11.67 33.76 -27.42
C ASP A 164 13.02 33.76 -26.66
N ASP A 165 13.81 34.80 -26.91
CA ASP A 165 15.18 34.93 -26.39
C ASP A 165 15.24 35.02 -24.87
N ALA A 166 14.32 35.80 -24.28
CA ALA A 166 14.25 36.00 -22.85
C ALA A 166 13.86 34.70 -22.16
N ALA A 167 12.81 34.03 -22.65
CA ALA A 167 12.36 32.78 -22.08
C ALA A 167 13.42 31.68 -22.15
N TYR A 168 14.08 31.53 -23.30
CA TYR A 168 15.19 30.59 -23.46
C TYR A 168 16.33 30.90 -22.48
N THR A 169 16.76 32.16 -22.39
CA THR A 169 17.88 32.57 -21.54
C THR A 169 17.57 32.33 -20.05
N ASP A 170 16.36 32.67 -19.61
CA ASP A 170 15.91 32.44 -18.23
C ASP A 170 15.85 30.94 -17.90
N GLY A 171 15.30 30.14 -18.83
CA GLY A 171 15.32 28.69 -18.73
C GLY A 171 16.73 28.14 -18.60
N TRP A 172 17.63 28.55 -19.48
CA TRP A 172 19.02 28.11 -19.48
C TRP A 172 19.76 28.46 -18.19
N ARG A 173 19.57 29.67 -17.65
CA ARG A 173 20.15 30.06 -16.35
C ARG A 173 19.65 29.17 -15.21
N ALA A 174 18.35 28.87 -15.19
CA ALA A 174 17.79 27.95 -14.21
C ALA A 174 18.38 26.54 -14.35
N GLY A 175 18.49 26.03 -15.58
CA GLY A 175 19.03 24.71 -15.88
C GLY A 175 20.51 24.59 -15.52
N ASN A 176 21.31 25.59 -15.86
CA ASN A 176 22.72 25.64 -15.54
C ASN A 176 22.96 25.69 -14.02
N ARG A 177 22.09 26.38 -13.27
CA ARG A 177 22.10 26.32 -11.80
C ARG A 177 21.89 24.89 -11.30
N THR A 178 20.92 24.17 -11.88
CA THR A 178 20.67 22.75 -11.57
C THR A 178 21.87 21.88 -11.90
N PHE A 179 22.46 22.02 -13.09
CA PHE A 179 23.67 21.29 -13.49
C PHE A 179 24.79 21.40 -12.44
N TRP A 180 25.08 22.62 -11.96
CA TRP A 180 26.11 22.84 -10.95
C TRP A 180 25.73 22.32 -9.57
N SER A 181 24.45 22.44 -9.17
CA SER A 181 23.97 21.84 -7.92
C SER A 181 24.06 20.31 -7.95
N ASP A 182 23.70 19.67 -9.06
CA ASP A 182 23.80 18.22 -9.22
C ASP A 182 25.26 17.75 -9.20
N ALA A 183 26.16 18.50 -9.83
CA ALA A 183 27.60 18.23 -9.77
C ALA A 183 28.13 18.32 -8.33
N GLY A 184 27.78 19.39 -7.59
CA GLY A 184 28.18 19.56 -6.19
C GLY A 184 27.65 18.47 -5.28
N TYR A 185 26.38 18.11 -5.46
CA TYR A 185 25.73 16.99 -4.75
C TYR A 185 26.46 15.67 -5.04
N SER A 186 26.69 15.33 -6.31
CA SER A 186 27.33 14.07 -6.73
C SER A 186 28.75 13.95 -6.19
N ASP A 187 29.52 15.04 -6.23
CA ASP A 187 30.90 15.06 -5.72
C ASP A 187 30.95 14.85 -4.22
N ALA A 188 30.12 15.59 -3.46
CA ALA A 188 30.02 15.41 -2.01
C ALA A 188 29.59 13.98 -1.63
N LYS A 189 28.58 13.44 -2.32
CA LYS A 189 28.10 12.07 -2.12
C LYS A 189 29.18 11.02 -2.39
N SER A 190 30.12 11.32 -3.30
CA SER A 190 31.23 10.44 -3.66
C SER A 190 32.48 10.66 -2.80
N GLY A 191 32.43 11.59 -1.83
CA GLY A 191 33.59 11.95 -1.00
C GLY A 191 34.69 12.66 -1.78
N ILE A 192 34.33 13.37 -2.86
CA ILE A 192 35.24 14.20 -3.66
C ILE A 192 35.35 15.57 -2.98
N PRO A 193 36.58 16.09 -2.77
CA PRO A 193 36.79 17.36 -2.07
C PRO A 193 36.31 18.55 -2.90
N ASP A 194 35.88 19.63 -2.22
CA ASP A 194 35.49 20.90 -2.86
C ASP A 194 36.60 21.50 -3.74
N SER A 195 37.87 21.16 -3.49
CA SER A 195 38.99 21.58 -4.35
C SER A 195 38.86 21.14 -5.81
N GLU A 196 38.15 20.04 -6.09
CA GLU A 196 37.87 19.58 -7.46
C GLU A 196 36.96 20.54 -8.25
N PHE A 197 36.25 21.43 -7.56
CA PHE A 197 35.50 22.50 -8.20
C PHE A 197 36.38 23.31 -9.17
N ARG A 198 37.66 23.54 -8.83
CA ARG A 198 38.59 24.30 -9.69
C ARG A 198 38.81 23.62 -11.04
N ASN A 199 38.99 22.30 -11.03
CA ASN A 199 39.19 21.50 -12.22
C ASN A 199 37.92 21.48 -13.08
N ARG A 200 36.76 21.27 -12.44
CA ARG A 200 35.45 21.32 -13.12
C ARG A 200 35.16 22.69 -13.72
N ALA A 201 35.40 23.75 -12.98
CA ALA A 201 35.20 25.12 -13.44
C ALA A 201 36.12 25.46 -14.61
N ALA A 202 37.38 24.99 -14.60
CA ALA A 202 38.29 25.16 -15.74
C ALA A 202 37.78 24.41 -16.99
N ALA A 203 37.36 23.15 -16.84
CA ALA A 203 36.78 22.37 -17.92
C ALA A 203 35.49 23.00 -18.48
N ALA A 204 34.58 23.44 -17.60
CA ALA A 204 33.35 24.12 -17.98
C ALA A 204 33.62 25.42 -18.75
N ARG A 205 34.55 26.27 -18.28
CA ARG A 205 34.96 27.48 -19.00
C ARG A 205 35.55 27.16 -20.37
N SER A 206 36.36 26.10 -20.49
CA SER A 206 36.91 25.67 -21.78
C SER A 206 35.83 25.17 -22.75
N ALA A 207 34.74 24.64 -22.23
CA ALA A 207 33.56 24.23 -22.99
C ALA A 207 32.55 25.36 -23.23
N GLY A 208 32.79 26.58 -22.72
CA GLY A 208 31.90 27.74 -22.84
C GLY A 208 30.68 27.72 -21.93
N VAL A 209 30.70 26.91 -20.87
CA VAL A 209 29.61 26.79 -19.88
C VAL A 209 29.83 27.80 -18.75
N ASP A 210 28.80 28.57 -18.41
CA ASP A 210 28.90 29.55 -17.32
C ASP A 210 29.00 28.83 -15.98
N VAL A 211 29.95 29.23 -15.15
CA VAL A 211 30.22 28.61 -13.86
C VAL A 211 29.28 29.17 -12.79
N GLN A 212 28.57 28.29 -12.06
CA GLN A 212 27.73 28.64 -10.91
C GLN A 212 28.34 28.11 -9.61
N GLU A 213 29.34 28.81 -9.08
CA GLU A 213 30.07 28.41 -7.87
C GLU A 213 29.16 28.26 -6.65
N ASP A 214 28.29 29.24 -6.41
CA ASP A 214 27.38 29.24 -5.26
C ASP A 214 26.42 28.05 -5.28
N ALA A 215 25.91 27.69 -6.46
CA ALA A 215 24.99 26.56 -6.64
C ALA A 215 25.68 25.23 -6.36
N TYR A 216 26.92 25.07 -6.85
CA TYR A 216 27.76 23.91 -6.58
C TYR A 216 28.08 23.79 -5.09
N ARG A 217 28.63 24.85 -4.47
CA ARG A 217 29.11 24.79 -3.08
C ARG A 217 28.00 24.64 -2.07
N THR A 218 26.83 25.22 -2.34
CA THR A 218 25.64 25.04 -1.50
C THR A 218 25.20 23.58 -1.49
N ALA A 219 25.09 22.95 -2.66
CA ALA A 219 24.72 21.54 -2.77
C ALA A 219 25.79 20.60 -2.18
N TRP A 220 27.07 20.88 -2.46
CA TRP A 220 28.20 20.12 -1.91
C TRP A 220 28.22 20.17 -0.38
N SER A 221 28.09 21.37 0.20
CA SER A 221 28.13 21.57 1.66
C SER A 221 26.95 20.92 2.38
N ALA A 222 25.78 20.85 1.73
CA ALA A 222 24.63 20.14 2.28
C ALA A 222 24.85 18.63 2.27
N GLU A 223 25.36 18.08 1.16
CA GLU A 223 25.46 16.63 0.97
C GLU A 223 26.69 16.00 1.63
N ILE A 224 27.78 16.75 1.83
CA ILE A 224 29.00 16.19 2.43
C ILE A 224 28.74 15.69 3.87
N VAL A 225 27.79 16.30 4.56
CA VAL A 225 27.35 15.85 5.89
C VAL A 225 26.68 14.47 5.80
N ASN A 226 25.84 14.24 4.79
CA ASN A 226 25.19 12.95 4.55
C ASN A 226 26.20 11.88 4.15
N TYR A 227 27.20 12.22 3.35
CA TYR A 227 28.33 11.33 3.06
C TYR A 227 28.98 10.82 4.36
N TRP A 228 29.29 11.70 5.30
CA TRP A 228 29.90 11.31 6.58
C TRP A 228 28.96 10.48 7.47
N ARG A 229 27.66 10.79 7.50
CA ARG A 229 26.66 9.96 8.21
C ARG A 229 26.59 8.55 7.63
N ASN A 230 26.46 8.44 6.31
CA ASN A 230 26.39 7.16 5.60
C ASN A 230 27.66 6.33 5.81
N LEU A 231 28.82 6.99 5.78
CA LEU A 231 30.10 6.37 6.05
C LEU A 231 30.16 5.84 7.49
N GLY A 232 29.70 6.63 8.48
CA GLY A 232 29.62 6.21 9.87
C GLY A 232 28.73 4.97 10.06
N THR A 233 27.55 4.96 9.43
CA THR A 233 26.65 3.79 9.46
C THR A 233 27.27 2.56 8.79
N GLN A 234 27.94 2.72 7.64
CA GLN A 234 28.60 1.61 6.95
C GLN A 234 29.77 1.05 7.77
N ASP A 235 30.56 1.94 8.36
CA ASP A 235 31.79 1.57 9.05
C ASP A 235 31.53 0.89 10.40
N ALA A 236 30.40 1.20 11.05
CA ALA A 236 29.94 0.60 12.31
C ALA A 236 29.94 -0.93 12.32
N THR A 237 29.70 -1.57 11.18
CA THR A 237 29.65 -3.04 11.05
C THR A 237 30.69 -3.58 10.07
N SER A 238 31.78 -2.85 9.83
CA SER A 238 32.86 -3.28 8.94
C SER A 238 34.26 -3.26 9.59
N GLY A 239 34.33 -2.98 10.89
CA GLY A 239 35.58 -2.93 11.65
C GLY A 239 36.42 -1.67 11.42
N LYS A 240 35.88 -0.64 10.74
CA LYS A 240 36.59 0.62 10.48
C LYS A 240 36.28 1.67 11.53
N GLU A 241 37.34 2.29 12.05
CA GLU A 241 37.24 3.38 13.01
C GLU A 241 37.46 4.75 12.36
N PHE A 242 36.95 5.78 13.02
CA PHE A 242 37.10 7.16 12.58
C PHE A 242 38.56 7.57 12.34
N GLY A 243 39.51 7.09 13.15
CA GLY A 243 40.93 7.42 12.99
C GLY A 243 41.49 7.07 11.61
N GLN A 244 41.05 5.95 11.02
CA GLN A 244 41.43 5.58 9.66
C GLN A 244 40.77 6.50 8.63
N ARG A 245 39.46 6.76 8.75
CA ARG A 245 38.72 7.64 7.83
C ARG A 245 39.21 9.08 7.88
N GLY A 246 39.58 9.58 9.05
CA GLY A 246 40.17 10.90 9.22
C GLY A 246 41.50 11.04 8.47
N ARG A 247 42.34 10.00 8.45
CA ARG A 247 43.58 10.00 7.66
C ARG A 247 43.30 9.96 6.15
N GLU A 248 42.37 9.10 5.71
CA GLU A 248 41.95 9.02 4.31
C GLU A 248 41.36 10.35 3.82
N ALA A 249 40.52 11.00 4.62
CA ALA A 249 39.94 12.31 4.31
C ALA A 249 41.00 13.41 4.23
N LYS A 250 41.95 13.46 5.19
CA LYS A 250 43.07 14.42 5.16
C LYS A 250 43.94 14.24 3.92
N ALA A 251 44.26 13.00 3.56
CA ALA A 251 45.05 12.69 2.35
C ALA A 251 44.35 13.17 1.07
N LYS A 252 43.01 13.17 1.05
CA LYS A 252 42.19 13.67 -0.06
C LYS A 252 41.88 15.17 0.01
N GLY A 253 42.25 15.88 1.08
CA GLY A 253 41.81 17.25 1.31
C GLY A 253 40.29 17.41 1.54
N LEU A 254 39.62 16.34 1.98
CA LEU A 254 38.18 16.33 2.23
C LEU A 254 37.87 16.97 3.59
N LYS A 255 36.87 17.86 3.64
CA LYS A 255 36.37 18.42 4.90
C LYS A 255 35.81 17.31 5.78
N ILE A 256 36.22 17.29 7.05
CA ILE A 256 35.86 16.25 8.02
C ILE A 256 34.64 16.71 8.84
N HIS A 257 33.62 15.87 8.88
CA HIS A 257 32.43 16.01 9.72
C HIS A 257 32.40 14.90 10.76
N GLU A 258 33.26 15.04 11.77
CA GLU A 258 33.51 14.01 12.79
C GLU A 258 32.27 13.75 13.65
N GLN A 259 31.57 14.81 14.05
CA GLN A 259 30.39 14.69 14.90
C GLN A 259 29.31 13.85 14.22
N GLU A 260 29.00 14.16 12.96
CA GLU A 260 27.96 13.48 12.21
C GLU A 260 28.33 12.04 11.86
N TYR A 261 29.62 11.78 11.58
CA TYR A 261 30.13 10.43 11.46
C TYR A 261 29.95 9.63 12.75
N ARG A 262 30.44 10.17 13.89
CA ARG A 262 30.42 9.47 15.18
C ARG A 262 29.00 9.18 15.64
N GLN A 263 28.10 10.16 15.55
CA GLN A 263 26.69 9.97 15.91
C GLN A 263 26.02 8.86 15.08
N ALA A 264 26.25 8.84 13.75
CA ALA A 264 25.69 7.81 12.88
C ALA A 264 26.31 6.42 13.14
N TRP A 265 27.60 6.38 13.44
CA TRP A 265 28.34 5.16 13.80
C TRP A 265 27.85 4.57 15.14
N GLU A 266 27.76 5.39 16.19
CA GLU A 266 27.25 4.98 17.51
C GLU A 266 25.80 4.53 17.43
N SER A 267 24.94 5.29 16.73
CA SER A 267 23.53 4.93 16.54
C SER A 267 23.37 3.57 15.85
N ARG A 268 24.18 3.30 14.81
CA ARG A 268 24.15 2.01 14.12
C ARG A 268 24.65 0.86 14.99
N LEU A 269 25.70 1.08 15.79
CA LEU A 269 26.17 0.08 16.74
C LEU A 269 25.13 -0.25 17.81
N LEU A 270 24.48 0.76 18.41
CA LEU A 270 23.39 0.52 19.36
C LEU A 270 22.24 -0.26 18.73
N ALA A 271 21.92 0.01 17.46
CA ALA A 271 20.95 -0.78 16.70
C ALA A 271 21.41 -2.24 16.53
N TYR A 272 22.65 -2.46 16.11
CA TYR A 272 23.22 -3.81 15.99
C TYR A 272 23.14 -4.60 17.30
N TRP A 273 23.53 -3.99 18.42
CA TRP A 273 23.49 -4.65 19.74
C TRP A 273 22.07 -4.95 20.20
N ARG A 274 21.12 -4.05 19.92
CA ARG A 274 19.69 -4.29 20.17
C ARG A 274 19.16 -5.45 19.33
N ASP A 275 19.49 -5.48 18.05
CA ASP A 275 19.04 -6.54 17.13
C ASP A 275 19.63 -7.90 17.55
N THR A 276 20.92 -7.91 17.93
CA THR A 276 21.61 -9.10 18.44
C THR A 276 21.00 -9.59 19.75
N GLY A 277 20.71 -8.68 20.70
CA GLY A 277 20.04 -9.03 21.96
C GLY A 277 18.64 -9.58 21.75
N ALA A 278 17.88 -9.04 20.80
CA ALA A 278 16.58 -9.59 20.42
C ALA A 278 16.70 -10.99 19.78
N ALA A 279 17.68 -11.20 18.91
CA ALA A 279 17.91 -12.49 18.25
C ALA A 279 18.38 -13.57 19.24
N ASP A 280 19.20 -13.20 20.23
CA ASP A 280 19.64 -14.08 21.32
C ASP A 280 18.56 -14.24 22.42
N GLY A 281 17.43 -13.55 22.31
CA GLY A 281 16.30 -13.66 23.23
C GLY A 281 15.36 -14.82 22.89
N TYR A 282 14.16 -14.77 23.45
CA TYR A 282 13.08 -15.75 23.21
C TYR A 282 13.46 -17.22 23.51
N GLY A 283 13.82 -17.49 24.76
CA GLY A 283 14.13 -18.85 25.22
C GLY A 283 15.59 -19.27 25.09
N HIS A 284 16.45 -18.35 24.64
CA HIS A 284 17.89 -18.57 24.49
C HIS A 284 18.69 -17.96 25.66
N PRO A 285 19.90 -18.49 25.97
CA PRO A 285 20.76 -17.97 27.04
C PRO A 285 21.20 -16.52 26.81
N PHE A 286 21.61 -15.84 27.87
CA PHE A 286 22.22 -14.52 27.80
C PHE A 286 23.69 -14.63 27.36
N LEU A 287 24.06 -14.05 26.22
CA LEU A 287 25.37 -14.25 25.58
C LEU A 287 26.22 -12.98 25.44
N LEU A 288 25.89 -11.89 26.16
CA LEU A 288 26.54 -10.59 25.97
C LEU A 288 28.08 -10.66 26.06
N GLU A 289 28.63 -11.31 27.09
CA GLU A 289 30.09 -11.40 27.28
C GLU A 289 30.78 -12.13 26.11
N GLU A 290 30.16 -13.19 25.60
CA GLU A 290 30.67 -13.93 24.44
C GLU A 290 30.60 -13.07 23.17
N ARG A 291 29.48 -12.34 22.97
CA ARG A 291 29.32 -11.43 21.84
C ARG A 291 30.34 -10.30 21.88
N ILE A 292 30.60 -9.69 23.04
CA ILE A 292 31.62 -8.65 23.19
C ILE A 292 33.02 -9.21 22.92
N ARG A 293 33.32 -10.43 23.40
CA ARG A 293 34.61 -11.10 23.15
C ARG A 293 34.86 -11.34 21.65
N ASN A 294 33.81 -11.63 20.89
CA ASN A 294 33.89 -11.90 19.46
C ASN A 294 33.69 -10.66 18.57
N ALA A 295 33.31 -9.51 19.14
CA ALA A 295 32.91 -8.30 18.41
C ALA A 295 33.94 -7.87 17.34
N SER A 296 35.23 -7.85 17.69
CA SER A 296 36.30 -7.47 16.77
C SER A 296 36.42 -8.41 15.56
N ARG A 297 36.27 -9.73 15.78
CA ARG A 297 36.25 -10.74 14.70
C ARG A 297 35.05 -10.53 13.78
N ASP A 298 33.92 -10.11 14.35
CA ASP A 298 32.67 -9.90 13.65
C ASP A 298 32.56 -8.47 13.06
N GLY A 299 33.63 -7.67 13.15
CA GLY A 299 33.71 -6.33 12.55
C GLY A 299 32.85 -5.27 13.25
N VAL A 300 32.51 -5.47 14.52
CA VAL A 300 31.69 -4.57 15.34
C VAL A 300 32.42 -4.17 16.62
N PHE A 301 31.96 -3.08 17.25
CA PHE A 301 32.58 -2.53 18.45
C PHE A 301 31.60 -2.46 19.60
N ALA A 302 32.09 -2.70 20.82
CA ALA A 302 31.37 -2.41 22.05
C ALA A 302 31.61 -0.93 22.42
N ILE A 303 30.52 -0.20 22.61
CA ILE A 303 30.48 1.22 22.95
C ILE A 303 29.68 1.46 24.24
N PRO A 304 29.78 2.64 24.88
CA PRO A 304 28.86 3.02 25.95
C PRO A 304 27.40 2.82 25.53
N GLY A 305 26.61 2.12 26.33
CA GLY A 305 25.22 1.74 26.02
C GLY A 305 25.05 0.39 25.31
N THR A 306 26.13 -0.32 24.97
CA THR A 306 26.06 -1.69 24.40
C THR A 306 25.34 -2.65 25.34
N GLU A 307 25.72 -2.66 26.62
CA GLU A 307 25.14 -3.51 27.64
C GLU A 307 23.64 -3.26 27.80
N ASP A 308 23.25 -1.99 27.92
CA ASP A 308 21.84 -1.59 28.03
C ASP A 308 21.04 -1.98 26.80
N ALA A 309 21.54 -1.69 25.59
CA ALA A 309 20.85 -1.96 24.34
C ALA A 309 20.60 -3.46 24.13
N TYR A 310 21.62 -4.29 24.37
CA TYR A 310 21.51 -5.75 24.27
C TYR A 310 20.60 -6.31 25.36
N THR A 311 20.84 -5.94 26.62
CA THR A 311 20.14 -6.50 27.78
C THR A 311 18.65 -6.20 27.73
N GLN A 312 18.26 -4.95 27.44
CA GLN A 312 16.85 -4.59 27.34
C GLN A 312 16.15 -5.33 26.19
N ALA A 313 16.82 -5.52 25.06
CA ALA A 313 16.25 -6.25 23.92
C ALA A 313 16.06 -7.74 24.24
N TRP A 314 17.07 -8.37 24.82
CA TRP A 314 17.02 -9.76 25.26
C TRP A 314 15.94 -9.99 26.32
N GLN A 315 15.88 -9.12 27.34
CA GLN A 315 14.87 -9.18 28.40
C GLN A 315 13.46 -9.03 27.84
N ARG A 316 13.26 -8.13 26.87
CA ARG A 316 11.94 -7.94 26.23
C ARG A 316 11.49 -9.20 25.49
N GLU A 317 12.37 -9.84 24.73
CA GLU A 317 12.00 -11.07 24.02
C GLU A 317 11.79 -12.25 24.99
N ASN A 318 12.59 -12.34 26.05
CA ASN A 318 12.38 -13.34 27.08
C ASN A 318 11.14 -13.09 27.93
N ALA A 319 10.74 -11.84 28.16
CA ALA A 319 9.48 -11.53 28.82
C ALA A 319 8.28 -12.06 28.01
N ARG A 320 8.35 -12.07 26.67
CA ARG A 320 7.34 -12.68 25.80
C ARG A 320 7.37 -14.20 25.83
N TYR A 321 8.55 -14.79 26.01
CA TYR A 321 8.73 -16.23 26.12
C TYR A 321 8.30 -16.78 27.50
N CYS A 322 8.62 -16.06 28.57
CA CYS A 322 8.44 -16.45 29.97
C CYS A 322 7.04 -16.12 30.52
N VAL A 323 6.00 -16.56 29.81
CA VAL A 323 4.61 -16.40 30.22
C VAL A 323 3.91 -17.76 30.38
N PRO A 324 2.99 -17.93 31.35
CA PRO A 324 2.30 -19.19 31.59
C PRO A 324 1.61 -19.74 30.34
N ASP A 325 1.03 -18.86 29.52
CA ASP A 325 0.38 -19.21 28.26
C ASP A 325 1.31 -19.93 27.29
N ASN A 326 2.52 -19.40 27.09
CA ASN A 326 3.50 -20.00 26.18
C ASN A 326 4.01 -21.33 26.74
N ALA A 327 4.21 -21.43 28.07
CA ALA A 327 4.58 -22.68 28.72
C ALA A 327 3.51 -23.77 28.54
N PHE A 328 2.24 -23.40 28.72
CA PHE A 328 1.11 -24.30 28.52
C PHE A 328 1.02 -24.81 27.08
N GLU A 329 1.08 -23.91 26.08
CA GLU A 329 1.02 -24.31 24.66
C GLU A 329 2.23 -25.18 24.25
N ARG A 330 3.43 -24.89 24.77
CA ARG A 330 4.61 -25.75 24.57
C ARG A 330 4.45 -27.12 25.20
N GLY A 331 3.83 -27.19 26.39
CA GLY A 331 3.46 -28.44 27.05
C GLY A 331 2.50 -29.27 26.22
N ARG A 332 1.46 -28.63 25.65
CA ARG A 332 0.52 -29.28 24.72
C ARG A 332 1.24 -29.83 23.49
N ALA A 333 2.14 -29.06 22.90
CA ALA A 333 2.92 -29.52 21.76
C ALA A 333 4.03 -30.53 22.13
N ASN A 334 4.24 -30.80 23.41
CA ASN A 334 5.38 -31.55 23.96
C ASN A 334 6.74 -31.03 23.41
N SER A 335 6.81 -29.73 23.13
CA SER A 335 8.04 -29.05 22.72
C SER A 335 8.70 -28.50 23.98
N GLY A 336 9.92 -28.93 24.30
CA GLY A 336 10.61 -28.49 25.51
C GLY A 336 10.64 -26.95 25.68
N MET A 337 10.71 -26.51 26.94
CA MET A 337 10.84 -25.11 27.32
C MET A 337 12.07 -24.95 28.22
N ALA A 338 13.03 -24.13 27.79
CA ALA A 338 14.13 -23.66 28.63
C ALA A 338 13.56 -22.70 29.70
N VAL A 339 13.21 -23.22 30.88
CA VAL A 339 12.61 -22.41 31.97
C VAL A 339 13.69 -21.65 32.75
N GLU A 340 14.91 -22.15 32.72
CA GLU A 340 16.09 -21.59 33.40
C GLU A 340 16.48 -20.20 32.91
N VAL A 341 16.11 -19.82 31.68
CA VAL A 341 16.35 -18.48 31.12
C VAL A 341 15.36 -17.43 31.67
N CYS A 342 14.28 -17.88 32.31
CA CYS A 342 13.28 -17.02 32.92
C CYS A 342 13.67 -16.63 34.35
N ALA A 343 13.14 -15.49 34.82
CA ALA A 343 13.38 -15.02 36.17
C ALA A 343 12.99 -16.09 37.22
N PRO A 344 13.81 -16.35 38.26
CA PRO A 344 13.55 -17.42 39.23
C PRO A 344 12.14 -17.40 39.84
N ALA A 345 11.58 -16.22 40.04
CA ALA A 345 10.24 -16.02 40.62
C ALA A 345 9.11 -16.66 39.80
N VAL A 346 9.24 -16.76 38.47
CA VAL A 346 8.18 -17.31 37.58
C VAL A 346 8.44 -18.76 37.18
N GLN A 347 9.63 -19.30 37.42
CA GLN A 347 10.03 -20.62 36.91
C GLN A 347 9.10 -21.76 37.37
N ASN A 348 8.70 -21.76 38.64
CA ASN A 348 7.80 -22.81 39.16
C ASN A 348 6.40 -22.72 38.52
N GLN A 349 5.88 -21.51 38.30
CA GLN A 349 4.61 -21.31 37.61
C GLN A 349 4.68 -21.79 36.15
N LEU A 350 5.78 -21.50 35.45
CA LEU A 350 5.98 -21.97 34.07
C LEU A 350 6.08 -23.49 33.99
N LYS A 351 6.81 -24.14 34.91
CA LYS A 351 6.86 -25.61 35.00
C LYS A 351 5.46 -26.20 35.22
N HIS A 352 4.68 -25.63 36.13
CA HIS A 352 3.31 -26.04 36.38
C HIS A 352 2.42 -25.89 35.14
N ALA A 353 2.48 -24.74 34.47
CA ALA A 353 1.72 -24.48 33.25
C ALA A 353 2.11 -25.45 32.11
N TYR A 354 3.41 -25.76 31.97
CA TYR A 354 3.90 -26.74 31.00
C TYR A 354 3.32 -28.14 31.25
N VAL A 355 3.38 -28.64 32.49
CA VAL A 355 2.79 -29.94 32.85
C VAL A 355 1.27 -29.92 32.66
N SER A 356 0.60 -28.82 33.03
CA SER A 356 -0.84 -28.65 32.80
C SER A 356 -1.21 -28.75 31.31
N GLY A 357 -0.34 -28.26 30.42
CA GLY A 357 -0.50 -28.42 28.97
C GLY A 357 -0.38 -29.87 28.50
N GLN A 358 0.56 -30.64 29.07
CA GLN A 358 0.68 -32.08 28.78
C GLN A 358 -0.56 -32.84 29.26
N ASP A 359 -1.02 -32.57 30.48
CA ASP A 359 -2.25 -33.17 31.03
C ASP A 359 -3.49 -32.77 30.24
N TYR A 360 -3.51 -31.54 29.70
CA TYR A 360 -4.59 -31.05 28.84
C TYR A 360 -4.69 -31.89 27.57
N GLU A 361 -3.59 -32.20 26.90
CA GLU A 361 -3.62 -33.03 25.69
C GLU A 361 -4.03 -34.47 25.98
N VAL A 362 -3.65 -35.02 27.14
CA VAL A 362 -4.15 -36.33 27.59
C VAL A 362 -5.67 -36.28 27.80
N ALA A 363 -6.20 -35.22 28.42
CA ALA A 363 -7.63 -35.02 28.61
C ALA A 363 -8.35 -34.79 27.27
N ALA A 364 -7.75 -34.05 26.34
CA ALA A 364 -8.27 -33.79 25.01
C ALA A 364 -8.38 -35.08 24.18
N ALA A 365 -7.36 -35.96 24.25
CA ALA A 365 -7.42 -37.28 23.60
C ALA A 365 -8.57 -38.14 24.16
N LYS A 366 -8.75 -38.15 25.49
CA LYS A 366 -9.87 -38.86 26.14
C LYS A 366 -11.23 -38.27 25.78
N TYR A 367 -11.33 -36.94 25.69
CA TYR A 367 -12.52 -36.25 25.22
C TYR A 367 -12.89 -36.70 23.79
N GLN A 368 -11.93 -36.68 22.86
CA GLN A 368 -12.16 -37.13 21.48
C GLN A 368 -12.60 -38.60 21.41
N GLN A 369 -12.01 -39.46 22.24
CA GLN A 369 -12.43 -40.86 22.35
C GLN A 369 -13.88 -40.99 22.84
N ALA A 370 -14.25 -40.27 23.91
CA ALA A 370 -15.62 -40.29 24.45
C ALA A 370 -16.65 -39.74 23.43
N VAL A 371 -16.28 -38.71 22.66
CA VAL A 371 -17.12 -38.18 21.56
C VAL A 371 -17.31 -39.23 20.47
N ALA A 372 -16.25 -39.92 20.05
CA ALA A 372 -16.33 -40.98 19.05
C ALA A 372 -17.22 -42.14 19.52
N GLU A 373 -17.06 -42.58 20.77
CA GLU A 373 -17.90 -43.62 21.38
C GLU A 373 -19.37 -43.21 21.46
N ALA A 374 -19.66 -41.99 21.93
CA ALA A 374 -21.03 -41.47 21.98
C ALA A 374 -21.66 -41.41 20.57
N ASN A 375 -20.90 -41.02 19.55
CA ASN A 375 -21.39 -41.01 18.17
C ASN A 375 -21.68 -42.43 17.65
N GLU A 376 -20.82 -43.40 17.94
CA GLU A 376 -21.05 -44.81 17.59
C GLU A 376 -22.32 -45.35 18.27
N LEU A 377 -22.44 -45.17 19.59
CA LEU A 377 -23.59 -45.59 20.38
C LEU A 377 -24.88 -44.90 19.91
N ALA A 378 -24.83 -43.62 19.58
CA ALA A 378 -25.97 -42.88 19.04
C ALA A 378 -26.43 -43.42 17.67
N ASN A 379 -25.48 -43.77 16.80
CA ASN A 379 -25.79 -44.38 15.50
C ASN A 379 -26.40 -45.79 15.68
N ARG A 380 -25.85 -46.61 16.57
CA ARG A 380 -26.41 -47.93 16.90
C ARG A 380 -27.79 -47.85 17.53
N ALA A 381 -28.01 -46.90 18.43
CA ALA A 381 -29.32 -46.67 19.04
C ALA A 381 -30.35 -46.21 17.98
N ARG A 382 -29.94 -45.35 17.03
CA ARG A 382 -30.79 -44.93 15.91
C ARG A 382 -31.16 -46.11 15.01
N ASP A 383 -30.21 -46.99 14.67
CA ASP A 383 -30.48 -48.20 13.89
C ASP A 383 -31.40 -49.18 14.64
N ALA A 384 -31.15 -49.42 15.93
CA ALA A 384 -32.01 -50.26 16.77
C ALA A 384 -33.44 -49.71 16.85
N ARG A 385 -33.61 -48.39 17.02
CA ARG A 385 -34.93 -47.72 16.97
C ARG A 385 -35.61 -47.89 15.61
N TYR A 386 -34.85 -47.78 14.52
CA TYR A 386 -35.38 -47.98 13.17
C TYR A 386 -35.86 -49.43 12.97
N ARG A 387 -35.06 -50.42 13.38
CA ARG A 387 -35.41 -51.85 13.31
C ARG A 387 -36.62 -52.18 14.17
N LEU A 388 -36.65 -51.68 15.42
CA LEU A 388 -37.78 -51.84 16.32
C LEU A 388 -39.06 -51.25 15.71
N GLY A 389 -39.00 -50.00 15.23
CA GLY A 389 -40.14 -49.37 14.58
C GLY A 389 -40.59 -50.08 13.31
N LYS A 390 -39.67 -50.71 12.56
CA LYS A 390 -40.01 -51.57 11.41
C LYS A 390 -40.72 -52.85 11.87
N LEU A 391 -40.17 -53.55 12.85
CA LEU A 391 -40.75 -54.76 13.41
C LEU A 391 -42.14 -54.50 13.99
N GLU A 392 -42.33 -53.40 14.72
CA GLU A 392 -43.64 -53.00 15.27
C GLU A 392 -44.67 -52.74 14.18
N ARG A 393 -44.27 -52.14 13.04
CA ARG A 393 -45.16 -51.99 11.87
C ARG A 393 -45.49 -53.33 11.23
N GLU A 394 -44.52 -54.24 11.12
CA GLU A 394 -44.73 -55.58 10.56
C GLU A 394 -45.65 -56.43 11.45
N ILE A 395 -45.48 -56.37 12.78
CA ILE A 395 -46.37 -57.01 13.74
C ILE A 395 -47.80 -56.49 13.54
N ARG A 396 -47.97 -55.16 13.51
CA ARG A 396 -49.29 -54.55 13.32
C ARG A 396 -49.93 -54.93 11.98
N ALA A 397 -49.19 -54.80 10.89
CA ALA A 397 -49.68 -55.14 9.55
C ALA A 397 -50.08 -56.62 9.43
N ALA A 398 -49.30 -57.53 10.05
CA ALA A 398 -49.64 -58.94 10.08
C ALA A 398 -50.88 -59.23 10.93
N GLN A 399 -51.08 -58.52 12.05
CA GLN A 399 -52.26 -58.64 12.89
C GLN A 399 -53.54 -58.11 12.23
N GLU A 400 -53.42 -57.05 11.41
CA GLU A 400 -54.54 -56.40 10.72
C GLU A 400 -54.90 -57.04 9.37
N ALA A 401 -54.16 -58.06 8.90
CA ALA A 401 -54.40 -58.73 7.62
C ALA A 401 -55.73 -59.52 7.64
N LYS A 402 -56.67 -59.13 6.76
CA LYS A 402 -58.04 -59.68 6.73
C LYS A 402 -58.12 -61.19 6.44
N ASP A 403 -57.18 -61.71 5.64
CA ASP A 403 -57.15 -63.12 5.21
C ASP A 403 -56.18 -63.97 6.06
N ARG A 404 -55.87 -63.52 7.27
CA ARG A 404 -54.90 -64.20 8.14
C ARG A 404 -55.47 -65.56 8.62
N PRO A 405 -54.80 -66.69 8.34
CA PRO A 405 -55.20 -67.98 8.89
C PRO A 405 -54.93 -68.01 10.40
N VAL A 406 -55.91 -68.41 11.22
CA VAL A 406 -55.73 -68.59 12.66
C VAL A 406 -55.34 -70.04 12.93
N ASN A 407 -54.04 -70.28 13.03
CA ASN A 407 -53.48 -71.61 13.30
C ASN A 407 -52.22 -71.54 14.19
N ASP A 408 -51.74 -72.70 14.65
CA ASP A 408 -50.60 -72.79 15.57
C ASP A 408 -49.31 -72.18 15.00
N ASP A 409 -49.12 -72.23 13.69
CA ASP A 409 -47.96 -71.64 13.01
C ASP A 409 -47.96 -70.11 13.10
N THR A 410 -49.11 -69.47 12.85
CA THR A 410 -49.25 -68.01 13.01
C THR A 410 -49.10 -67.57 14.47
N ALA A 411 -49.58 -68.35 15.44
CA ALA A 411 -49.38 -68.09 16.86
C ALA A 411 -47.92 -68.26 17.30
N LYS A 412 -47.16 -69.16 16.66
CA LYS A 412 -45.71 -69.31 16.89
C LYS A 412 -44.93 -68.16 16.27
N GLN A 413 -45.32 -67.68 15.09
CA GLN A 413 -44.70 -66.51 14.44
C GLN A 413 -44.90 -65.23 15.26
N ASP A 414 -46.11 -64.99 15.80
CA ASP A 414 -46.37 -63.83 16.67
C ASP A 414 -45.53 -63.86 17.94
N ARG A 415 -45.44 -65.02 18.60
CA ARG A 415 -44.59 -65.18 19.79
C ARG A 415 -43.11 -64.88 19.49
N ARG A 416 -42.60 -65.29 18.32
CA ARG A 416 -41.22 -64.98 17.90
C ARG A 416 -41.02 -63.49 17.66
N ARG A 417 -41.93 -62.82 16.96
CA ARG A 417 -41.84 -61.37 16.70
C ARG A 417 -41.96 -60.55 17.98
N GLU A 418 -42.84 -60.96 18.90
CA GLU A 418 -42.97 -60.33 20.20
C GLU A 418 -41.72 -60.54 21.07
N GLN A 419 -41.09 -61.71 21.00
CA GLN A 419 -39.80 -61.96 21.62
C GLN A 419 -38.71 -61.05 21.04
N GLU A 420 -38.58 -60.99 19.71
CA GLU A 420 -37.62 -60.11 19.02
C GLU A 420 -37.86 -58.63 19.36
N ARG A 421 -39.13 -58.20 19.46
CA ARG A 421 -39.50 -56.85 19.90
C ARG A 421 -38.98 -56.55 21.31
N ARG A 422 -39.15 -57.48 22.25
CA ARG A 422 -38.65 -57.34 23.62
C ARG A 422 -37.13 -57.30 23.65
N GLU A 423 -36.46 -58.20 22.94
CA GLU A 423 -35.00 -58.25 22.85
C GLU A 423 -34.41 -56.96 22.25
N LEU A 424 -35.03 -56.42 21.19
CA LEU A 424 -34.65 -55.15 20.58
C LEU A 424 -34.89 -53.96 21.52
N ASN A 425 -35.99 -53.96 22.27
CA ASN A 425 -36.27 -52.91 23.24
C ASN A 425 -35.24 -52.94 24.40
N ASP A 426 -34.93 -54.12 24.95
CA ASP A 426 -33.91 -54.28 25.99
C ASP A 426 -32.52 -53.90 25.48
N TYR A 427 -32.19 -54.24 24.23
CA TYR A 427 -30.97 -53.81 23.57
C TYR A 427 -30.90 -52.29 23.42
N LEU A 428 -31.98 -51.65 22.99
CA LEU A 428 -32.06 -50.19 22.88
C LEU A 428 -31.88 -49.51 24.23
N GLN A 429 -32.56 -49.98 25.28
CA GLN A 429 -32.41 -49.43 26.63
C GLN A 429 -30.98 -49.58 27.18
N ARG A 430 -30.25 -50.63 26.79
CA ARG A 430 -28.82 -50.76 27.13
C ARG A 430 -27.97 -49.74 26.37
N LEU A 431 -28.20 -49.57 25.08
CA LEU A 431 -27.48 -48.59 24.26
C LEU A 431 -27.73 -47.14 24.72
N GLU A 432 -28.96 -46.80 25.09
CA GLU A 432 -29.31 -45.47 25.59
C GLU A 432 -28.60 -45.15 26.91
N ARG A 433 -28.55 -46.12 27.84
CA ARG A 433 -27.78 -45.98 29.08
C ARG A 433 -26.29 -45.78 28.82
N GLN A 434 -25.70 -46.58 27.93
CA GLN A 434 -24.29 -46.45 27.54
C GLN A 434 -24.02 -45.09 26.88
N LEU A 435 -24.94 -44.60 26.03
CA LEU A 435 -24.83 -43.30 25.38
C LEU A 435 -24.86 -42.16 26.41
N ASP A 436 -25.74 -42.22 27.40
CA ASP A 436 -25.81 -41.22 28.46
C ASP A 436 -24.54 -41.22 29.34
N ASP A 437 -23.98 -42.39 29.63
CA ASP A 437 -22.70 -42.50 30.34
C ASP A 437 -21.54 -41.94 29.50
N ALA A 438 -21.48 -42.24 28.20
CA ALA A 438 -20.48 -41.67 27.29
C ALA A 438 -20.58 -40.13 27.23
N ARG A 439 -21.81 -39.58 27.18
CA ARG A 439 -22.05 -38.13 27.25
C ARG A 439 -21.55 -37.50 28.55
N ARG A 440 -21.74 -38.16 29.69
CA ARG A 440 -21.19 -37.69 30.97
C ARG A 440 -19.66 -37.68 30.95
N TRP A 441 -19.01 -38.62 30.27
CA TRP A 441 -17.55 -38.61 30.11
C TRP A 441 -17.07 -37.43 29.26
N ILE A 442 -17.79 -37.07 28.20
CA ILE A 442 -17.51 -35.87 27.38
C ILE A 442 -17.50 -34.64 28.29
N GLU A 443 -18.57 -34.43 29.08
CA GLU A 443 -18.68 -33.27 29.99
C GLU A 443 -17.57 -33.25 31.04
N ARG A 444 -17.22 -34.40 31.63
CA ARG A 444 -16.14 -34.48 32.63
C ARG A 444 -14.78 -34.11 32.05
N HIS A 445 -14.45 -34.61 30.86
CA HIS A 445 -13.17 -34.29 30.22
C HIS A 445 -13.11 -32.84 29.75
N ASP A 446 -14.23 -32.27 29.29
CA ASP A 446 -14.32 -30.83 28.98
C ASP A 446 -14.08 -29.96 30.23
N LEU A 447 -14.74 -30.27 31.34
CA LEU A 447 -14.51 -29.58 32.61
C LEU A 447 -13.06 -29.74 33.11
N GLN A 448 -12.46 -30.91 32.93
CA GLN A 448 -11.05 -31.15 33.26
C GLN A 448 -10.13 -30.26 32.41
N MET A 449 -10.36 -30.17 31.10
CA MET A 449 -9.62 -29.28 30.21
C MET A 449 -9.74 -27.81 30.62
N GLN A 450 -10.96 -27.34 30.92
CA GLN A 450 -11.21 -25.97 31.40
C GLN A 450 -10.54 -25.69 32.75
N ARG A 451 -10.47 -26.69 33.65
CA ARG A 451 -9.76 -26.58 34.93
C ARG A 451 -8.25 -26.42 34.71
N LEU A 452 -7.64 -27.33 33.95
CA LEU A 452 -6.20 -27.29 33.65
C LEU A 452 -5.79 -25.96 33.00
N ARG A 453 -6.65 -25.40 32.14
CA ARG A 453 -6.41 -24.09 31.54
C ARG A 453 -6.47 -22.93 32.54
N ARG A 454 -7.32 -23.01 33.57
CA ARG A 454 -7.44 -21.95 34.58
C ARG A 454 -6.33 -21.98 35.61
N GLU A 455 -5.81 -23.17 35.93
CA GLU A 455 -4.77 -23.36 36.96
C GLU A 455 -3.38 -22.81 36.57
N ILE A 456 -3.20 -22.28 35.36
CA ILE A 456 -1.93 -21.67 34.93
C ILE A 456 -1.76 -20.21 35.43
N TYR A 457 -2.84 -19.57 35.88
CA TYR A 457 -2.87 -18.22 36.43
C TYR A 457 -3.03 -18.27 37.95
#